data_AF-A0A540WJM1-F1
#
_entry.id   AF-A0A540WJM1-F1
#
_cell.length_a   1.000
_cell.length_b   1.000
_cell.length_c   1.000
_cell.angle_alpha   90.00
_cell.angle_beta   90.00
_cell.angle_gamma   90.00
#
_symmetry.space_group_name_H-M   'P 1'
#
loop_
_entity.id
_entity.type
_entity.pdbx_description
1 polymer ?
#
loop_
_entity_poly.entity_id
_entity_poly.type
_entity_poly.pdbx_seq_one_letter_code
_entity_poly.pdbx_strand_id
1 'polypeptide(L)'
;MAEEKVVINYTGTIPYPNIDFLGRCYDFIRLDPLDLSARERDGGGGMDERAIDIPSKAVDQATTDQSILIPQGTEHHSESRGERASRAETWFSSVDMSSSLEKTVSFGFSIPGLVSFSHSKTYSEFNRTTSTNETMETFVQSYFEDCSICFKEDFQKSLSLNAKLVSAVKALTSKEQCATFIKTYGTHYAHEVTFGGRMYQRIKISTKTYRSLTESGTNVSSSAEGTYKKVTANTGASSSSSSSADLETKSGVNVEQLRWVGGTPNSNFDEWVKTVRNDPKPVQMKLRPLYELFTSVYFKDDAKIVDKRAWMETAVKEYAAKNAYIRPDPAKLANRKFYIRNRWRADVGERRVNKHLSFTKTTLSLYDETNTEDLVPWLLVPVPNRPDEFYIQNKWKESQRDGQVDKWVSFSGDIVTLCAKDDYVDRVPWKFIPVPGKQDEYYIRSRWDAEKGDKYTDYHLSFTGNEVQLYHKDNFYDLAPWKLTPA
;
A
#
# COMPACT_ATOMS: atom_id res chain seq x y z
N MET A 1 17.94 1.60 17.03
CA MET A 1 19.04 0.73 16.59
C MET A 1 20.00 1.60 15.78
N ALA A 2 21.31 1.41 15.92
CA ALA A 2 22.29 2.20 15.20
C ALA A 2 22.36 1.73 13.74
N GLU A 3 22.31 2.67 12.79
CA GLU A 3 22.63 2.42 11.37
C GLU A 3 24.10 1.96 11.30
N GLU A 4 24.33 0.69 10.98
CA GLU A 4 25.67 0.16 10.77
C GLU A 4 26.06 0.34 9.31
N LYS A 5 26.93 1.33 9.02
CA LYS A 5 27.46 1.55 7.67
C LYS A 5 28.41 0.40 7.30
N VAL A 6 27.92 -0.56 6.52
CA VAL A 6 28.76 -1.57 5.87
C VAL A 6 29.45 -0.92 4.68
N VAL A 7 30.75 -0.62 4.82
CA VAL A 7 31.58 -0.07 3.74
C VAL A 7 32.26 -1.22 3.01
N ILE A 8 31.93 -1.42 1.72
CA ILE A 8 32.57 -2.42 0.87
C ILE A 8 33.47 -1.71 -0.15
N ASN A 9 34.75 -2.06 -0.17
CA ASN A 9 35.71 -1.58 -1.16
C ASN A 9 35.76 -2.57 -2.33
N TYR A 10 35.30 -2.15 -3.50
CA TYR A 10 35.29 -2.98 -4.71
C TYR A 10 36.57 -2.73 -5.54
N THR A 11 37.16 -3.79 -6.11
CA THR A 11 38.41 -3.70 -6.88
C THR A 11 38.16 -3.75 -8.38
N GLY A 12 38.61 -2.71 -9.11
CA GLY A 12 38.52 -2.61 -10.56
C GLY A 12 37.25 -1.88 -11.05
N THR A 13 37.34 -1.19 -12.18
CA THR A 13 36.23 -0.44 -12.77
C THR A 13 35.51 -1.32 -13.80
N ILE A 14 34.25 -1.69 -13.52
CA ILE A 14 33.43 -2.54 -14.39
C ILE A 14 32.20 -1.78 -14.91
N PRO A 15 31.67 -2.09 -16.11
CA PRO A 15 30.33 -1.64 -16.51
C PRO A 15 29.30 -2.02 -15.47
N TYR A 16 28.48 -1.06 -15.02
CA TYR A 16 27.51 -1.33 -13.97
C TYR A 16 26.47 -2.37 -14.46
N PRO A 17 26.36 -3.55 -13.80
CA PRO A 17 25.41 -4.56 -14.23
C PRO A 17 23.97 -4.07 -14.09
N ASN A 18 23.06 -4.59 -14.93
CA ASN A 18 21.64 -4.27 -14.89
C ASN A 18 21.31 -2.76 -15.00
N ILE A 19 22.23 -1.93 -15.50
CA ILE A 19 22.01 -0.49 -15.73
C ILE A 19 20.78 -0.21 -16.61
N ASP A 20 20.33 -1.19 -17.35
CA ASP A 20 19.19 -1.11 -18.25
C ASP A 20 17.81 -1.12 -17.56
N PHE A 21 17.76 -1.18 -16.23
CA PHE A 21 16.59 -0.74 -15.47
C PHE A 21 16.42 0.78 -15.53
N LEU A 22 17.51 1.55 -15.69
CA LEU A 22 17.44 2.97 -15.97
C LEU A 22 16.91 3.20 -17.39
N GLY A 23 15.96 4.13 -17.56
CA GLY A 23 15.31 4.40 -18.84
C GLY A 23 14.29 3.36 -19.29
N ARG A 24 14.11 2.26 -18.55
CA ARG A 24 13.08 1.25 -18.82
C ARG A 24 11.69 1.80 -18.60
N CYS A 25 10.72 1.34 -19.40
CA CYS A 25 9.33 1.74 -19.20
C CYS A 25 8.60 0.86 -18.17
N TYR A 26 7.59 1.44 -17.53
CA TYR A 26 6.85 0.83 -16.44
C TYR A 26 5.34 1.14 -16.51
N ASP A 27 4.52 0.15 -16.18
CA ASP A 27 3.18 0.37 -15.66
C ASP A 27 3.26 0.57 -14.14
N PHE A 28 3.10 1.82 -13.71
CA PHE A 28 3.27 2.19 -12.32
C PHE A 28 2.25 1.57 -11.34
N ILE A 29 1.04 1.22 -11.80
CA ILE A 29 0.00 0.63 -10.94
C ILE A 29 0.32 -0.84 -10.62
N ARG A 30 1.08 -1.49 -11.52
CA ARG A 30 1.46 -2.90 -11.42
C ARG A 30 2.83 -3.15 -10.82
N LEU A 31 3.59 -2.09 -10.52
CA LEU A 31 4.88 -2.22 -9.85
C LEU A 31 4.76 -3.06 -8.59
N ASP A 32 5.61 -4.08 -8.49
CA ASP A 32 5.67 -4.90 -7.29
C ASP A 32 6.58 -4.21 -6.27
N PRO A 33 6.06 -3.83 -5.08
CA PRO A 33 6.84 -3.04 -4.14
C PRO A 33 7.93 -3.87 -3.47
N LEU A 34 7.86 -5.21 -3.54
CA LEU A 34 8.88 -6.11 -3.02
C LEU A 34 9.95 -6.45 -4.06
N ASP A 35 9.62 -6.38 -5.35
CA ASP A 35 10.54 -6.57 -6.48
C ASP A 35 10.26 -5.58 -7.63
N LEU A 36 10.89 -4.41 -7.57
CA LEU A 36 10.75 -3.36 -8.60
C LEU A 36 11.38 -3.76 -9.95
N SER A 37 12.11 -4.88 -9.99
CA SER A 37 12.68 -5.45 -11.22
C SER A 37 11.70 -6.37 -11.96
N ALA A 38 10.63 -6.81 -11.28
CA ALA A 38 9.67 -7.77 -11.80
C ALA A 38 8.98 -7.24 -13.07
N ARG A 39 8.91 -8.13 -14.07
CA ARG A 39 8.25 -7.85 -15.36
C ARG A 39 6.76 -8.09 -15.28
N GLU A 40 6.03 -7.56 -16.25
CA GLU A 40 4.58 -7.80 -16.36
C GLU A 40 4.24 -9.30 -16.33
N ARG A 41 5.00 -10.13 -17.05
CA ARG A 41 4.82 -11.60 -17.08
C ARG A 41 5.04 -12.28 -15.72
N ASP A 42 5.80 -11.63 -14.83
CA ASP A 42 6.14 -12.14 -13.49
C ASP A 42 5.24 -11.52 -12.40
N GLY A 43 4.31 -10.64 -12.81
CA GLY A 43 3.36 -9.96 -11.92
C GLY A 43 3.83 -8.58 -11.41
N GLY A 44 4.85 -8.00 -12.03
CA GLY A 44 5.36 -6.65 -11.76
C GLY A 44 4.98 -5.62 -12.83
N GLY A 45 5.57 -4.43 -12.71
CA GLY A 45 5.27 -3.29 -13.59
C GLY A 45 6.28 -3.06 -14.71
N GLY A 46 7.40 -3.79 -14.74
CA GLY A 46 8.46 -3.58 -15.72
C GLY A 46 8.07 -4.02 -17.12
N MET A 47 8.08 -3.09 -18.08
CA MET A 47 7.82 -3.38 -19.49
C MET A 47 9.06 -3.90 -20.21
N ASP A 48 8.87 -4.69 -21.27
CA ASP A 48 9.98 -5.19 -22.08
C ASP A 48 10.73 -4.04 -22.79
N GLU A 49 9.98 -3.04 -23.25
CA GLU A 49 10.51 -1.87 -23.94
C GLU A 49 11.18 -0.86 -22.99
N ARG A 50 12.03 0.00 -23.57
CA ARG A 50 12.72 1.10 -22.89
C ARG A 50 12.34 2.43 -23.53
N ALA A 51 12.36 3.49 -22.74
CA ALA A 51 12.16 4.84 -23.22
C ALA A 51 13.47 5.45 -23.73
N ILE A 52 14.56 5.17 -23.01
CA ILE A 52 15.90 5.65 -23.32
C ILE A 52 16.80 4.43 -23.52
N ASP A 53 17.52 4.41 -24.64
CA ASP A 53 18.45 3.33 -24.93
C ASP A 53 19.82 3.61 -24.30
N ILE A 54 20.29 2.66 -23.49
CA ILE A 54 21.64 2.63 -22.93
C ILE A 54 22.37 1.46 -23.60
N PRO A 55 23.05 1.68 -24.74
CA PRO A 55 23.81 0.63 -25.38
C PRO A 55 25.06 0.29 -24.54
N SER A 56 25.49 -0.96 -24.52
CA SER A 56 26.62 -1.40 -23.67
C SER A 56 27.90 -0.58 -23.91
N LYS A 57 28.15 -0.16 -25.15
CA LYS A 57 29.29 0.68 -25.53
C LYS A 57 29.25 2.10 -24.95
N ALA A 58 28.08 2.59 -24.52
CA ALA A 58 27.95 3.91 -23.92
C ALA A 58 28.32 3.89 -22.43
N VAL A 59 28.46 2.71 -21.80
CA VAL A 59 28.79 2.55 -20.39
C VAL A 59 30.32 2.54 -20.23
N ASP A 60 30.93 3.70 -20.47
CA ASP A 60 32.38 3.88 -20.55
C ASP A 60 32.91 5.01 -19.64
N GLN A 61 32.03 5.77 -19.00
CA GLN A 61 32.41 6.86 -18.12
C GLN A 61 32.65 6.32 -16.70
N ALA A 62 33.90 6.39 -16.23
CA ALA A 62 34.23 6.08 -14.84
C ALA A 62 33.58 7.08 -13.87
N THR A 63 33.07 6.56 -12.75
CA THR A 63 32.59 7.37 -11.63
C THR A 63 33.74 8.06 -10.91
N THR A 64 33.43 9.09 -10.10
CA THR A 64 34.44 9.87 -9.36
C THR A 64 35.30 9.01 -8.44
N ASP A 65 34.72 7.96 -7.85
CA ASP A 65 35.39 6.98 -7.00
C ASP A 65 36.04 5.83 -7.79
N GLN A 66 35.96 5.86 -9.13
CA GLN A 66 36.47 4.85 -10.06
C GLN A 66 35.95 3.44 -9.82
N SER A 67 34.84 3.30 -9.09
CA SER A 67 34.32 1.99 -8.68
C SER A 67 33.52 1.29 -9.79
N ILE A 68 32.88 2.06 -10.69
CA ILE A 68 32.02 1.53 -11.77
C ILE A 68 32.12 2.42 -13.02
N LEU A 69 31.72 1.87 -14.18
CA LEU A 69 31.44 2.65 -15.39
C LEU A 69 29.93 2.86 -15.53
N ILE A 70 29.53 4.08 -15.85
CA ILE A 70 28.16 4.52 -16.10
C ILE A 70 28.06 5.16 -17.49
N PRO A 71 26.86 5.30 -18.08
CA PRO A 71 26.74 5.95 -19.36
C PRO A 71 26.87 7.47 -19.29
N GLN A 72 27.51 8.07 -20.29
CA GLN A 72 27.52 9.53 -20.42
C GLN A 72 26.08 10.07 -20.47
N GLY A 73 25.82 11.19 -19.79
CA GLY A 73 24.48 11.76 -19.65
C GLY A 73 23.74 11.28 -18.39
N THR A 74 24.42 10.52 -17.53
CA THR A 74 23.93 10.15 -16.20
C THR A 74 24.81 10.73 -15.09
N GLU A 75 24.26 10.75 -13.88
CA GLU A 75 24.96 11.05 -12.64
C GLU A 75 24.93 9.84 -11.72
N HIS A 76 26.03 9.64 -10.99
CA HIS A 76 26.17 8.61 -9.99
C HIS A 76 26.25 9.24 -8.61
N HIS A 77 25.39 8.76 -7.71
CA HIS A 77 25.42 9.07 -6.29
C HIS A 77 25.78 7.79 -5.55
N SER A 78 26.94 7.80 -4.90
CA SER A 78 27.35 6.69 -4.05
C SER A 78 26.44 6.69 -2.82
N GLU A 79 25.69 5.60 -2.64
CA GLU A 79 24.79 5.46 -1.49
C GLU A 79 25.34 4.46 -0.48
N SER A 80 26.21 3.51 -0.89
CA SER A 80 26.84 2.42 -0.11
C SER A 80 26.45 2.41 1.37
N ARG A 81 25.21 1.99 1.60
CA ARG A 81 24.58 1.91 2.92
C ARG A 81 23.68 0.71 2.97
N GLY A 82 23.70 0.02 4.10
CA GLY A 82 22.82 -1.11 4.34
C GLY A 82 22.15 -0.96 5.69
N GLU A 83 20.93 -1.47 5.78
CA GLU A 83 20.25 -1.65 7.05
C GLU A 83 20.06 -3.15 7.28
N ARG A 84 20.72 -3.66 8.33
CA ARG A 84 20.55 -5.03 8.78
C ARG A 84 19.29 -5.12 9.64
N ALA A 85 18.32 -5.92 9.19
CA ALA A 85 17.03 -6.15 9.85
C ALA A 85 16.32 -4.85 10.26
N SER A 86 15.55 -4.26 9.34
CA SER A 86 14.61 -3.18 9.67
C SER A 86 13.59 -3.67 10.69
N ARG A 87 13.03 -2.73 11.46
CA ARG A 87 11.95 -3.00 12.42
C ARG A 87 10.82 -3.78 11.75
N ALA A 88 10.36 -4.86 12.37
CA ALA A 88 9.26 -5.64 11.84
C ALA A 88 7.98 -4.81 11.79
N GLU A 89 7.29 -4.84 10.67
CA GLU A 89 6.02 -4.17 10.46
C GLU A 89 4.89 -5.19 10.36
N THR A 90 3.82 -5.00 11.12
CA THR A 90 2.61 -5.81 11.00
C THR A 90 1.59 -5.05 10.15
N TRP A 91 1.18 -5.66 9.05
CA TRP A 91 0.19 -5.11 8.13
C TRP A 91 -1.10 -5.93 8.25
N PHE A 92 -2.23 -5.23 8.36
CA PHE A 92 -3.55 -5.85 8.52
C PHE A 92 -4.34 -5.82 7.21
N SER A 93 -3.91 -4.98 6.28
CA SER A 93 -4.53 -4.83 4.97
C SER A 93 -3.50 -4.57 3.88
N SER A 94 -3.88 -4.89 2.63
CA SER A 94 -3.07 -4.59 1.44
C SER A 94 -2.79 -3.10 1.28
N VAL A 95 -3.66 -2.26 1.85
CA VAL A 95 -3.51 -0.81 1.89
C VAL A 95 -2.44 -0.37 2.90
N ASP A 96 -2.34 -1.03 4.06
CA ASP A 96 -1.27 -0.76 5.05
C ASP A 96 0.10 -1.08 4.44
N MET A 97 0.22 -2.26 3.83
CA MET A 97 1.43 -2.65 3.10
C MET A 97 1.80 -1.63 2.02
N SER A 98 0.83 -1.23 1.19
CA SER A 98 1.07 -0.27 0.11
C SER A 98 1.54 1.08 0.64
N SER A 99 0.96 1.54 1.75
CA SER A 99 1.32 2.82 2.38
C SER A 99 2.72 2.76 3.01
N SER A 100 3.10 1.62 3.61
CA SER A 100 4.46 1.42 4.15
C SER A 100 5.52 1.49 3.04
N LEU A 101 5.21 0.94 1.86
CA LEU A 101 6.16 0.84 0.75
C LEU A 101 6.04 1.99 -0.26
N GLU A 102 5.11 2.94 -0.09
CA GLU A 102 4.82 3.97 -1.09
C GLU A 102 6.04 4.87 -1.39
N LYS A 103 6.90 5.09 -0.39
CA LYS A 103 8.10 5.94 -0.52
C LYS A 103 9.21 5.29 -1.36
N THR A 104 9.11 4.00 -1.67
CA THR A 104 10.10 3.29 -2.51
C THR A 104 10.02 3.73 -3.97
N VAL A 105 8.89 4.29 -4.42
CA VAL A 105 8.71 4.76 -5.79
C VAL A 105 8.00 6.11 -5.81
N SER A 106 8.60 7.10 -6.48
CA SER A 106 7.91 8.36 -6.80
C SER A 106 7.46 8.39 -8.26
N PHE A 107 6.20 8.77 -8.54
CA PHE A 107 5.61 8.73 -9.90
C PHE A 107 5.66 10.07 -10.66
N GLY A 108 6.09 11.17 -10.03
CA GLY A 108 6.13 12.48 -10.67
C GLY A 108 4.79 13.21 -10.79
N PHE A 109 3.67 12.60 -10.37
CA PHE A 109 2.38 13.28 -10.18
C PHE A 109 1.53 12.59 -9.10
N SER A 110 0.48 13.28 -8.63
CA SER A 110 -0.43 12.78 -7.59
C SER A 110 -1.84 12.54 -8.15
N ILE A 111 -2.40 11.36 -7.88
CA ILE A 111 -3.84 11.09 -8.03
C ILE A 111 -4.45 10.99 -6.62
N PRO A 112 -5.41 11.85 -6.25
CA PRO A 112 -6.07 11.77 -4.95
C PRO A 112 -6.66 10.38 -4.68
N GLY A 113 -6.35 9.81 -3.51
CA GLY A 113 -6.86 8.51 -3.07
C GLY A 113 -6.22 7.30 -3.75
N LEU A 114 -5.27 7.47 -4.67
CA LEU A 114 -4.58 6.35 -5.31
C LEU A 114 -3.85 5.49 -4.28
N VAL A 115 -4.05 4.18 -4.35
CA VAL A 115 -3.25 3.20 -3.62
C VAL A 115 -2.16 2.66 -4.53
N SER A 116 -0.92 2.99 -4.19
CA SER A 116 0.29 2.50 -4.86
C SER A 116 0.28 0.97 -4.96
N PHE A 117 0.77 0.43 -6.07
CA PHE A 117 0.99 -1.01 -6.28
C PHE A 117 -0.28 -1.88 -6.22
N SER A 118 -1.47 -1.28 -6.31
CA SER A 118 -2.75 -1.97 -6.11
C SER A 118 -3.07 -3.07 -7.11
N HIS A 119 -2.31 -3.19 -8.20
CA HIS A 119 -2.40 -4.28 -9.18
C HIS A 119 -1.14 -5.15 -9.28
N SER A 120 -0.23 -5.04 -8.32
CA SER A 120 0.92 -5.94 -8.23
C SER A 120 0.53 -7.34 -7.77
N LYS A 121 1.39 -8.31 -8.06
CA LYS A 121 1.29 -9.67 -7.53
C LYS A 121 1.33 -9.68 -6.01
N THR A 122 2.30 -9.01 -5.40
CA THR A 122 2.39 -8.91 -3.94
C THR A 122 1.11 -8.34 -3.32
N TYR A 123 0.55 -7.26 -3.88
CA TYR A 123 -0.71 -6.69 -3.38
C TYR A 123 -1.87 -7.69 -3.46
N SER A 124 -1.99 -8.39 -4.58
CA SER A 124 -3.04 -9.38 -4.80
C SER A 124 -2.90 -10.59 -3.86
N GLU A 125 -1.69 -11.08 -3.64
CA GLU A 125 -1.38 -12.15 -2.68
C GLU A 125 -1.71 -11.74 -1.25
N PHE A 126 -1.30 -10.54 -0.86
CA PHE A 126 -1.56 -9.99 0.46
C PHE A 126 -3.07 -9.82 0.68
N ASN A 127 -3.76 -9.19 -0.28
CA ASN A 127 -5.20 -8.98 -0.22
C ASN A 127 -5.96 -10.31 -0.10
N ARG A 128 -5.55 -11.37 -0.82
CA ARG A 128 -6.13 -12.70 -0.68
C ARG A 128 -5.93 -13.30 0.71
N THR A 129 -4.81 -12.98 1.36
CA THR A 129 -4.48 -13.49 2.70
C THR A 129 -5.25 -12.72 3.78
N THR A 130 -5.40 -11.41 3.64
CA THR A 130 -5.94 -10.56 4.72
C THR A 130 -7.38 -10.10 4.52
N SER A 131 -8.00 -10.32 3.35
CA SER A 131 -9.36 -9.81 3.05
C SER A 131 -10.46 -10.31 3.99
N THR A 132 -10.24 -11.43 4.67
CA THR A 132 -11.20 -12.04 5.60
C THR A 132 -11.04 -11.51 7.03
N ASN A 133 -10.00 -10.70 7.30
CA ASN A 133 -9.56 -10.30 8.64
C ASN A 133 -9.19 -11.48 9.57
N GLU A 134 -9.03 -12.70 9.04
CA GLU A 134 -8.65 -13.88 9.84
C GLU A 134 -7.14 -14.06 9.94
N THR A 135 -6.40 -13.50 8.98
CA THR A 135 -4.94 -13.55 8.93
C THR A 135 -4.40 -12.15 8.69
N MET A 136 -3.32 -11.81 9.37
CA MET A 136 -2.48 -10.64 9.10
C MET A 136 -1.08 -11.12 8.71
N GLU A 137 -0.25 -10.22 8.20
CA GLU A 137 1.16 -10.55 7.94
C GLU A 137 2.09 -9.59 8.68
N THR A 138 3.15 -10.14 9.25
CA THR A 138 4.30 -9.38 9.75
C THR A 138 5.45 -9.52 8.76
N PHE A 139 6.01 -8.39 8.35
CA PHE A 139 7.08 -8.28 7.38
C PHE A 139 8.37 -7.83 8.07
N VAL A 140 9.47 -8.51 7.76
CA VAL A 140 10.82 -8.17 8.22
C VAL A 140 11.73 -8.18 7.01
N GLN A 141 12.59 -7.18 6.87
CA GLN A 141 13.55 -7.10 5.77
C GLN A 141 14.92 -6.64 6.22
N SER A 142 15.91 -6.94 5.39
CA SER A 142 17.17 -6.19 5.32
C SER A 142 17.31 -5.71 3.89
N TYR A 143 17.90 -4.54 3.72
CA TYR A 143 18.18 -3.99 2.40
C TYR A 143 19.58 -3.39 2.36
N PHE A 144 20.14 -3.36 1.17
CA PHE A 144 21.43 -2.74 0.88
C PHE A 144 21.28 -1.88 -0.36
N GLU A 145 21.67 -0.62 -0.26
CA GLU A 145 21.72 0.35 -1.36
C GLU A 145 23.18 0.51 -1.78
N ASP A 146 23.48 0.11 -3.01
CA ASP A 146 24.82 0.18 -3.58
C ASP A 146 25.10 1.59 -4.10
N CYS A 147 24.27 2.07 -5.03
CA CYS A 147 24.33 3.41 -5.59
C CYS A 147 22.98 3.86 -6.15
N SER A 148 22.81 5.16 -6.34
CA SER A 148 21.75 5.74 -7.16
C SER A 148 22.32 6.28 -8.48
N ILE A 149 21.63 6.02 -9.59
CA ILE A 149 21.98 6.54 -10.90
C ILE A 149 20.76 7.21 -11.51
N CYS A 150 20.93 8.45 -11.99
CA CYS A 150 19.87 9.25 -12.61
C CYS A 150 20.30 9.82 -13.97
N PHE A 151 19.33 10.17 -14.81
CA PHE A 151 19.62 10.95 -16.02
C PHE A 151 19.83 12.42 -15.68
N LYS A 152 20.85 13.02 -16.31
CA LYS A 152 21.02 14.49 -16.33
C LYS A 152 19.87 15.13 -17.08
N GLU A 153 19.57 16.39 -16.77
CA GLU A 153 18.56 17.17 -17.52
C GLU A 153 18.92 17.31 -19.02
N ASP A 154 20.20 17.18 -19.38
CA ASP A 154 20.68 17.22 -20.77
C ASP A 154 21.18 15.87 -21.31
N PHE A 155 20.69 14.74 -20.77
CA PHE A 155 21.08 13.37 -21.16
C PHE A 155 21.01 13.11 -22.67
N GLN A 156 20.12 13.80 -23.38
CA GLN A 156 19.91 13.68 -24.82
C GLN A 156 21.13 14.04 -25.68
N LYS A 157 22.13 14.71 -25.09
CA LYS A 157 23.40 14.99 -25.78
C LYS A 157 24.25 13.74 -26.00
N SER A 158 24.04 12.70 -25.21
CA SER A 158 24.84 11.47 -25.23
C SER A 158 24.00 10.20 -25.37
N LEU A 159 22.73 10.23 -24.98
CA LEU A 159 21.80 9.10 -25.07
C LEU A 159 20.59 9.44 -25.94
N SER A 160 20.07 8.45 -26.65
CA SER A 160 18.90 8.62 -27.53
C SER A 160 17.65 7.99 -26.94
N LEU A 161 16.49 8.54 -27.28
CA LEU A 161 15.23 7.83 -27.10
C LEU A 161 15.25 6.54 -27.93
N ASN A 162 14.57 5.52 -27.41
CA ASN A 162 14.42 4.25 -28.10
C ASN A 162 13.70 4.43 -29.44
N ALA A 163 14.24 3.85 -30.52
CA ALA A 163 13.71 4.04 -31.87
C ALA A 163 12.28 3.52 -32.05
N LYS A 164 11.91 2.43 -31.34
CA LYS A 164 10.54 1.89 -31.37
C LYS A 164 9.58 2.84 -30.65
N LEU A 165 9.99 3.36 -29.48
CA LEU A 165 9.21 4.39 -28.77
C LEU A 165 8.95 5.60 -29.67
N VAL A 166 10.01 6.13 -30.30
CA VAL A 166 9.89 7.27 -31.22
C VAL A 166 8.91 6.98 -32.36
N SER A 167 9.00 5.79 -32.96
CA SER A 167 8.09 5.37 -34.03
C SER A 167 6.64 5.25 -33.54
N ALA A 168 6.43 4.71 -32.34
CA ALA A 168 5.11 4.58 -31.75
C ALA A 168 4.47 5.94 -31.44
N VAL A 169 5.24 6.90 -30.92
CA VAL A 169 4.75 8.27 -30.69
C VAL A 169 4.37 8.95 -32.01
N LYS A 170 5.21 8.83 -33.05
CA LYS A 170 4.91 9.38 -34.38
C LYS A 170 3.62 8.78 -34.97
N ALA A 171 3.37 7.49 -34.73
CA ALA A 171 2.18 6.78 -35.19
C ALA A 171 0.87 7.17 -34.48
N LEU A 172 0.93 7.83 -33.32
CA LEU A 172 -0.27 8.32 -32.63
C LEU A 172 -0.98 9.39 -33.47
N THR A 173 -2.24 9.15 -33.84
CA THR A 173 -3.09 10.09 -34.58
C THR A 173 -4.32 10.55 -33.80
N SER A 174 -4.64 9.90 -32.67
CA SER A 174 -5.72 10.29 -31.77
C SER A 174 -5.50 9.80 -30.33
N LYS A 175 -6.34 10.27 -29.40
CA LYS A 175 -6.31 9.87 -27.98
C LYS A 175 -6.63 8.40 -27.78
N GLU A 176 -7.55 7.83 -28.56
CA GLU A 176 -8.02 6.45 -28.42
C GLU A 176 -6.89 5.43 -28.62
N GLN A 177 -5.87 5.78 -29.40
CA GLN A 177 -4.69 4.93 -29.62
C GLN A 177 -3.73 4.90 -28.42
N CYS A 178 -3.84 5.86 -27.49
CA CYS A 178 -2.98 5.92 -26.31
C CYS A 178 -3.19 4.72 -25.38
N ALA A 179 -4.38 4.10 -25.36
CA ALA A 179 -4.62 2.89 -24.58
C ALA A 179 -3.74 1.71 -25.06
N THR A 180 -3.59 1.55 -26.38
CA THR A 180 -2.69 0.55 -26.97
C THR A 180 -1.24 0.88 -26.69
N PHE A 181 -0.87 2.17 -26.78
CA PHE A 181 0.47 2.64 -26.42
C PHE A 181 0.82 2.29 -24.95
N ILE A 182 -0.09 2.56 -24.02
CA ILE A 182 0.07 2.23 -22.60
C ILE A 182 0.25 0.74 -22.39
N LYS A 183 -0.47 -0.10 -23.14
CA LYS A 183 -0.30 -1.56 -23.04
C LYS A 183 1.11 -2.02 -23.41
N THR A 184 1.75 -1.37 -24.38
CA THR A 184 3.10 -1.76 -24.86
C THR A 184 4.22 -1.13 -24.05
N TYR A 185 4.11 0.17 -23.76
CA TYR A 185 5.18 0.95 -23.13
C TYR A 185 4.88 1.29 -21.67
N GLY A 186 3.68 1.03 -21.16
CA GLY A 186 3.28 1.51 -19.85
C GLY A 186 3.03 3.00 -19.84
N THR A 187 3.24 3.60 -18.69
CA THR A 187 2.84 4.99 -18.40
C THR A 187 4.03 5.86 -18.03
N HIS A 188 5.10 5.25 -17.50
CA HIS A 188 6.28 5.92 -16.99
C HIS A 188 7.56 5.29 -17.50
N TYR A 189 8.68 5.97 -17.28
CA TYR A 189 10.01 5.40 -17.38
C TYR A 189 10.83 5.68 -16.12
N ALA A 190 11.81 4.83 -15.86
CA ALA A 190 12.77 5.00 -14.78
C ALA A 190 13.73 6.15 -15.08
N HIS A 191 13.57 7.27 -14.41
CA HIS A 191 14.45 8.42 -14.56
C HIS A 191 15.63 8.37 -13.59
N GLU A 192 15.41 7.81 -12.40
CA GLU A 192 16.43 7.53 -11.39
C GLU A 192 16.15 6.16 -10.78
N VAL A 193 17.23 5.41 -10.52
CA VAL A 193 17.16 4.09 -9.92
C VAL A 193 18.21 4.01 -8.81
N THR A 194 17.76 3.71 -7.59
CA THR A 194 18.64 3.24 -6.52
C THR A 194 18.78 1.74 -6.65
N PHE A 195 19.99 1.32 -6.96
CA PHE A 195 20.37 -0.06 -7.15
C PHE A 195 20.87 -0.67 -5.84
N GLY A 196 20.60 -1.96 -5.68
CA GLY A 196 20.98 -2.67 -4.47
C GLY A 196 20.38 -4.06 -4.40
N GLY A 197 20.06 -4.48 -3.19
CA GLY A 197 19.38 -5.73 -2.94
C GLY A 197 18.45 -5.65 -1.74
N ARG A 198 17.48 -6.55 -1.69
CA ARG A 198 16.58 -6.76 -0.55
C ARG A 198 16.53 -8.25 -0.22
N MET A 199 16.53 -8.58 1.06
CA MET A 199 16.10 -9.89 1.53
C MET A 199 15.06 -9.76 2.64
N TYR A 200 13.99 -10.53 2.56
CA TYR A 200 12.84 -10.34 3.45
C TYR A 200 12.15 -11.66 3.81
N GLN A 201 11.36 -11.60 4.88
CA GLN A 201 10.51 -12.67 5.36
C GLN A 201 9.11 -12.13 5.65
N ARG A 202 8.10 -12.92 5.30
CA ARG A 202 6.71 -12.69 5.68
C ARG A 202 6.29 -13.76 6.69
N ILE A 203 5.61 -13.34 7.74
CA ILE A 203 5.06 -14.22 8.77
C ILE A 203 3.56 -14.00 8.82
N LYS A 204 2.80 -14.99 8.39
CA LYS A 204 1.34 -14.98 8.43
C LYS A 204 0.87 -15.42 9.80
N ILE A 205 0.01 -14.63 10.44
CA ILE A 205 -0.45 -14.87 11.81
C ILE A 205 -1.97 -14.77 11.82
N SER A 206 -2.64 -15.80 12.34
CA SER A 206 -4.09 -15.72 12.55
C SER A 206 -4.41 -14.59 13.53
N THR A 207 -5.47 -13.82 13.29
CA THR A 207 -5.83 -12.69 14.16
C THR A 207 -6.15 -13.12 15.59
N LYS A 208 -6.66 -14.34 15.77
CA LYS A 208 -6.83 -14.97 17.09
C LYS A 208 -5.50 -15.23 17.80
N THR A 209 -4.53 -15.80 17.08
CA THR A 209 -3.19 -16.07 17.63
C THR A 209 -2.49 -14.78 17.97
N TYR A 210 -2.53 -13.78 17.08
CA TYR A 210 -1.96 -12.45 17.33
C TYR A 210 -2.53 -11.85 18.61
N ARG A 211 -3.87 -11.83 18.74
CA ARG A 211 -4.55 -11.34 19.94
C ARG A 211 -4.07 -12.05 21.20
N SER A 212 -4.06 -13.38 21.20
CA SER A 212 -3.58 -14.17 22.35
C SER A 212 -2.12 -13.85 22.71
N LEU A 213 -1.25 -13.63 21.72
CA LEU A 213 0.13 -13.23 21.94
C LEU A 213 0.21 -11.82 22.56
N THR A 214 -0.54 -10.86 22.03
CA THR A 214 -0.55 -9.49 22.59
C THR A 214 -1.16 -9.42 23.99
N GLU A 215 -2.24 -10.15 24.28
CA GLU A 215 -2.88 -10.21 25.60
C GLU A 215 -1.99 -10.88 26.65
N SER A 216 -1.11 -11.79 26.23
CA SER A 216 -0.08 -12.40 27.09
C SER A 216 1.20 -11.55 27.20
N GLY A 217 1.23 -10.35 26.63
CA GLY A 217 2.36 -9.43 26.71
C GLY A 217 3.50 -9.73 25.71
N THR A 218 3.28 -10.63 24.75
CA THR A 218 4.28 -10.94 23.72
C THR A 218 4.35 -9.84 22.67
N ASN A 219 5.54 -9.29 22.43
CA ASN A 219 5.78 -8.37 21.32
C ASN A 219 6.02 -9.14 20.02
N VAL A 220 4.99 -9.22 19.19
CA VAL A 220 5.00 -9.98 17.92
C VAL A 220 6.08 -9.46 16.96
N SER A 221 6.27 -8.14 16.85
CA SER A 221 7.31 -7.54 16.00
C SER A 221 8.71 -7.99 16.45
N SER A 222 9.02 -7.91 17.74
CA SER A 222 10.31 -8.36 18.27
C SER A 222 10.52 -9.86 18.09
N SER A 223 9.47 -10.68 18.25
CA SER A 223 9.55 -12.12 17.98
C SER A 223 9.80 -12.41 16.50
N ALA A 224 9.15 -11.68 15.59
CA ALA A 224 9.34 -11.79 14.14
C ALA A 224 10.77 -11.41 13.73
N GLU A 225 11.32 -10.31 14.27
CA GLU A 225 12.73 -9.94 14.08
C GLU A 225 13.68 -11.04 14.60
N GLY A 226 13.33 -11.68 15.72
CA GLY A 226 14.08 -12.80 16.27
C GLY A 226 14.11 -14.01 15.33
N THR A 227 12.95 -14.39 14.77
CA THR A 227 12.83 -15.45 13.76
C THR A 227 13.64 -15.12 12.51
N TYR A 228 13.57 -13.89 12.03
CA TYR A 228 14.37 -13.43 10.90
C TYR A 228 15.88 -13.53 11.17
N LYS A 229 16.34 -12.96 12.30
CA LYS A 229 17.75 -12.99 12.72
C LYS A 229 18.27 -14.40 12.94
N LYS A 230 17.44 -15.34 13.43
CA LYS A 230 17.80 -16.75 13.58
C LYS A 230 18.20 -17.39 12.26
N VAL A 231 17.53 -17.03 11.17
CA VAL A 231 17.86 -17.56 9.83
C VAL A 231 19.03 -16.79 9.22
N THR A 232 19.17 -15.49 9.50
CA THR A 232 20.17 -14.63 8.83
C THR A 232 21.50 -14.44 9.58
N ALA A 233 21.62 -14.90 10.82
CA ALA A 233 22.83 -14.76 11.62
C ALA A 233 23.91 -15.79 11.23
N ASN A 234 25.19 -15.40 11.35
CA ASN A 234 26.33 -16.28 11.10
C ASN A 234 26.38 -17.42 12.12
N THR A 235 26.86 -18.58 11.66
CA THR A 235 27.11 -19.80 12.45
C THR A 235 27.71 -19.50 13.83
N GLY A 236 26.91 -19.67 14.89
CA GLY A 236 27.37 -19.74 16.28
C GLY A 236 26.64 -18.88 17.32
N ALA A 237 25.92 -17.82 16.91
CA ALA A 237 25.19 -16.97 17.86
C ALA A 237 23.72 -17.42 18.00
N SER A 238 23.48 -18.45 18.82
CA SER A 238 22.14 -18.82 19.30
C SER A 238 21.57 -17.72 20.20
N SER A 239 21.11 -16.62 19.63
CA SER A 239 20.44 -15.53 20.36
C SER A 239 18.95 -15.43 20.02
N SER A 240 18.32 -16.54 19.63
CA SER A 240 16.86 -16.60 19.58
C SER A 240 16.31 -16.51 21.01
N SER A 241 15.66 -15.40 21.34
CA SER A 241 14.84 -15.30 22.55
C SER A 241 13.78 -16.40 22.56
N SER A 242 13.38 -16.89 23.74
CA SER A 242 12.31 -17.90 23.88
C SER A 242 11.05 -17.53 23.08
N SER A 243 10.70 -16.24 23.06
CA SER A 243 9.52 -15.71 22.37
C SER A 243 9.52 -15.90 20.84
N SER A 244 10.68 -16.01 20.19
CA SER A 244 10.79 -16.27 18.75
C SER A 244 10.57 -17.74 18.39
N ALA A 245 11.13 -18.66 19.20
CA ALA A 245 10.87 -20.10 19.07
C ALA A 245 9.40 -20.43 19.42
N ASP A 246 8.85 -19.74 20.43
CA ASP A 246 7.44 -19.84 20.78
C ASP A 246 6.56 -19.35 19.62
N LEU A 247 6.88 -18.21 18.98
CA LEU A 247 6.12 -17.71 17.83
C LEU A 247 6.06 -18.72 16.69
N GLU A 248 7.20 -19.31 16.30
CA GLU A 248 7.30 -20.29 15.20
C GLU A 248 6.47 -21.56 15.44
N THR A 249 6.25 -21.94 16.70
CA THR A 249 5.55 -23.17 17.07
C THR A 249 4.05 -22.96 17.36
N LYS A 250 3.57 -21.72 17.40
CA LYS A 250 2.16 -21.43 17.67
C LYS A 250 1.27 -21.83 16.50
N SER A 251 0.17 -22.51 16.83
CA SER A 251 -0.90 -22.78 15.86
C SER A 251 -1.43 -21.46 15.26
N GLY A 252 -1.65 -21.46 13.95
CA GLY A 252 -2.06 -20.27 13.21
C GLY A 252 -0.92 -19.31 12.85
N VAL A 253 0.34 -19.69 13.07
CA VAL A 253 1.52 -18.97 12.55
C VAL A 253 2.11 -19.76 11.38
N ASN A 254 2.41 -19.07 10.28
CA ASN A 254 3.16 -19.59 9.15
C ASN A 254 4.30 -18.62 8.82
N VAL A 255 5.53 -19.09 9.03
CA VAL A 255 6.76 -18.35 8.73
C VAL A 255 7.18 -18.74 7.32
N GLU A 256 7.15 -17.79 6.39
CA GLU A 256 7.59 -18.07 5.02
C GLU A 256 9.12 -18.17 4.95
N GLN A 257 9.60 -18.89 3.92
CA GLN A 257 11.02 -18.89 3.60
C GLN A 257 11.50 -17.48 3.24
N LEU A 258 12.77 -17.21 3.53
CA LEU A 258 13.43 -15.99 3.08
C LEU A 258 13.29 -15.84 1.55
N ARG A 259 13.14 -14.59 1.12
CA ARG A 259 13.13 -14.18 -0.28
C ARG A 259 14.25 -13.18 -0.51
N TRP A 260 14.82 -13.19 -1.71
CA TRP A 260 15.92 -12.31 -2.12
C TRP A 260 15.56 -11.64 -3.44
N VAL A 261 15.91 -10.36 -3.55
CA VAL A 261 15.85 -9.55 -4.75
C VAL A 261 17.22 -8.90 -4.91
N GLY A 262 17.96 -9.31 -5.93
CA GLY A 262 19.35 -8.91 -6.16
C GLY A 262 20.37 -9.67 -5.30
N GLY A 263 21.58 -9.79 -5.84
CA GLY A 263 22.64 -10.64 -5.30
C GLY A 263 22.36 -12.14 -5.42
N THR A 264 23.30 -12.95 -4.96
CA THR A 264 23.17 -14.41 -4.88
C THR A 264 22.58 -14.80 -3.52
N PRO A 265 21.48 -15.57 -3.46
CA PRO A 265 20.85 -15.96 -2.21
C PRO A 265 21.85 -16.55 -1.21
N ASN A 266 21.97 -15.91 -0.06
CA ASN A 266 22.73 -16.37 1.08
C ASN A 266 21.99 -15.92 2.35
N SER A 267 21.85 -16.81 3.32
CA SER A 267 21.19 -16.44 4.58
C SER A 267 22.07 -15.53 5.42
N ASN A 268 23.40 -15.66 5.33
CA ASN A 268 24.33 -14.73 5.95
C ASN A 268 24.27 -13.38 5.22
N PHE A 269 23.84 -12.34 5.94
CA PHE A 269 23.72 -10.98 5.40
C PHE A 269 25.04 -10.48 4.80
N ASP A 270 26.16 -10.66 5.50
CA ASP A 270 27.46 -10.11 5.05
C ASP A 270 27.95 -10.80 3.78
N GLU A 271 27.69 -12.10 3.64
CA GLU A 271 28.02 -12.83 2.42
C GLU A 271 27.06 -12.48 1.28
N TRP A 272 25.76 -12.29 1.55
CA TRP A 272 24.81 -11.84 0.53
C TRP A 272 25.15 -10.44 0.01
N VAL A 273 25.41 -9.47 0.89
CA VAL A 273 25.70 -8.08 0.49
C VAL A 273 26.92 -8.00 -0.44
N LYS A 274 27.97 -8.80 -0.21
CA LYS A 274 29.16 -8.86 -1.09
C LYS A 274 28.81 -9.22 -2.55
N THR A 275 27.72 -9.93 -2.76
CA THR A 275 27.28 -10.37 -4.10
C THR A 275 26.33 -9.38 -4.79
N VAL A 276 25.76 -8.42 -4.05
CA VAL A 276 24.72 -7.51 -4.56
C VAL A 276 25.21 -6.71 -5.76
N ARG A 277 26.44 -6.18 -5.74
CA ARG A 277 26.98 -5.40 -6.88
C ARG A 277 27.11 -6.21 -8.17
N ASN A 278 27.19 -7.54 -8.10
CA ASN A 278 27.27 -8.39 -9.30
C ASN A 278 25.90 -8.67 -9.91
N ASP A 279 24.82 -8.54 -9.14
CA ASP A 279 23.44 -8.62 -9.62
C ASP A 279 22.56 -7.59 -8.88
N PRO A 280 22.78 -6.29 -9.10
CA PRO A 280 22.03 -5.26 -8.41
C PRO A 280 20.64 -5.16 -9.04
N LYS A 281 19.62 -4.95 -8.22
CA LYS A 281 18.23 -4.70 -8.65
C LYS A 281 17.76 -3.34 -8.15
N PRO A 282 16.73 -2.75 -8.78
CA PRO A 282 16.09 -1.56 -8.25
C PRO A 282 15.49 -1.84 -6.87
N VAL A 283 15.89 -1.05 -5.86
CA VAL A 283 15.30 -1.07 -4.51
C VAL A 283 14.52 0.22 -4.22
N GLN A 284 14.83 1.30 -4.95
CA GLN A 284 14.01 2.51 -5.05
C GLN A 284 14.05 3.08 -6.47
N MET A 285 13.02 3.81 -6.86
CA MET A 285 12.94 4.43 -8.19
C MET A 285 12.26 5.80 -8.17
N LYS A 286 12.77 6.74 -8.98
CA LYS A 286 11.99 7.90 -9.41
C LYS A 286 11.57 7.70 -10.85
N LEU A 287 10.27 7.60 -11.04
CA LEU A 287 9.64 7.45 -12.34
C LEU A 287 9.19 8.82 -12.85
N ARG A 288 9.35 9.05 -14.15
CA ARG A 288 8.77 10.20 -14.84
C ARG A 288 7.74 9.70 -15.87
N PRO A 289 6.62 10.40 -16.07
CA PRO A 289 5.63 10.02 -17.07
C PRO A 289 6.21 10.03 -18.49
N LEU A 290 5.84 9.04 -19.31
CA LEU A 290 6.34 8.92 -20.69
C LEU A 290 5.99 10.14 -21.56
N TYR A 291 4.83 10.76 -21.31
CA TYR A 291 4.39 11.94 -22.06
C TYR A 291 5.31 13.16 -21.86
N GLU A 292 6.15 13.18 -20.83
CA GLU A 292 7.15 14.24 -20.66
C GLU A 292 8.24 14.21 -21.73
N LEU A 293 8.45 13.04 -22.36
CA LEU A 293 9.36 12.89 -23.50
C LEU A 293 8.72 13.38 -24.82
N PHE A 294 7.42 13.68 -24.83
CA PHE A 294 6.70 14.09 -26.05
C PHE A 294 6.88 15.60 -26.23
N THR A 295 8.07 16.00 -26.66
CA THR A 295 8.43 17.41 -26.85
C THR A 295 9.05 17.64 -28.22
N SER A 296 9.05 18.91 -28.66
CA SER A 296 9.73 19.31 -29.89
C SER A 296 11.25 19.10 -29.86
N VAL A 297 11.86 18.91 -28.69
CA VAL A 297 13.28 18.55 -28.57
C VAL A 297 13.54 17.20 -29.24
N TYR A 298 12.64 16.23 -29.02
CA TYR A 298 12.75 14.86 -29.50
C TYR A 298 11.99 14.62 -30.81
N PHE A 299 10.94 15.40 -31.08
CA PHE A 299 10.03 15.23 -32.21
C PHE A 299 9.88 16.53 -33.02
N LYS A 300 11.00 17.07 -33.50
CA LYS A 300 11.06 18.37 -34.21
C LYS A 300 10.11 18.47 -35.41
N ASP A 301 9.93 17.35 -36.13
CA ASP A 301 9.13 17.30 -37.35
C ASP A 301 7.66 16.91 -37.11
N ASP A 302 7.26 16.72 -35.85
CA ASP A 302 5.90 16.33 -35.50
C ASP A 302 5.10 17.53 -35.00
N ALA A 303 4.39 18.19 -35.93
CA ALA A 303 3.58 19.36 -35.63
C ALA A 303 2.46 19.11 -34.59
N LYS A 304 2.12 17.84 -34.32
CA LYS A 304 1.08 17.45 -33.35
C LYS A 304 1.65 16.98 -32.01
N ILE A 305 2.97 17.10 -31.76
CA ILE A 305 3.57 16.53 -30.56
C ILE A 305 2.97 17.07 -29.26
N VAL A 306 2.57 18.35 -29.24
CA VAL A 306 1.89 18.96 -28.09
C VAL A 306 0.52 18.32 -27.85
N ASP A 307 -0.26 18.08 -28.90
CA ASP A 307 -1.55 17.39 -28.81
C ASP A 307 -1.36 15.95 -28.31
N LYS A 308 -0.37 15.23 -28.86
CA LYS A 308 -0.04 13.85 -28.46
C LYS A 308 0.35 13.76 -26.99
N ARG A 309 1.10 14.74 -26.49
CA ARG A 309 1.44 14.86 -25.06
C ARG A 309 0.17 14.98 -24.22
N ALA A 310 -0.74 15.89 -24.59
CA ALA A 310 -2.00 16.08 -23.87
C ALA A 310 -2.92 14.85 -23.93
N TRP A 311 -2.97 14.17 -25.08
CA TRP A 311 -3.71 12.91 -25.24
C TRP A 311 -3.17 11.83 -24.31
N MET A 312 -1.85 11.64 -24.28
CA MET A 312 -1.22 10.63 -23.45
C MET A 312 -1.36 10.96 -21.96
N GLU A 313 -1.22 12.23 -21.55
CA GLU A 313 -1.46 12.65 -20.17
C GLU A 313 -2.89 12.32 -19.73
N THR A 314 -3.88 12.63 -20.57
CA THR A 314 -5.29 12.32 -20.30
C THR A 314 -5.51 10.80 -20.23
N ALA A 315 -4.93 10.05 -21.16
CA ALA A 315 -5.04 8.59 -21.20
C ALA A 315 -4.41 7.92 -19.97
N VAL A 316 -3.29 8.44 -19.45
CA VAL A 316 -2.68 7.94 -18.21
C VAL A 316 -3.58 8.17 -17.00
N LYS A 317 -4.22 9.34 -16.89
CA LYS A 317 -5.18 9.63 -15.81
C LYS A 317 -6.41 8.73 -15.88
N GLU A 318 -6.96 8.52 -17.08
CA GLU A 318 -8.09 7.61 -17.31
C GLU A 318 -7.72 6.16 -17.05
N TYR A 319 -6.52 5.74 -17.47
CA TYR A 319 -5.98 4.42 -17.19
C TYR A 319 -5.90 4.17 -15.68
N ALA A 320 -5.36 5.12 -14.91
CA ALA A 320 -5.28 5.01 -13.46
C ALA A 320 -6.66 5.01 -12.79
N ALA A 321 -7.57 5.89 -13.19
CA ALA A 321 -8.92 5.92 -12.64
C ALA A 321 -9.69 4.62 -12.88
N LYS A 322 -9.44 3.94 -14.01
CA LYS A 322 -10.10 2.69 -14.37
C LYS A 322 -9.45 1.45 -13.77
N ASN A 323 -8.12 1.45 -13.64
CA ASN A 323 -7.34 0.25 -13.34
C ASN A 323 -6.56 0.31 -12.03
N ALA A 324 -6.54 1.41 -11.28
CA ALA A 324 -5.97 1.42 -9.94
C ALA A 324 -7.07 1.27 -8.89
N TYR A 325 -6.71 0.77 -7.71
CA TYR A 325 -7.56 0.96 -6.55
C TYR A 325 -7.44 2.42 -6.08
N ILE A 326 -8.51 3.18 -6.26
CA ILE A 326 -8.68 4.51 -5.70
C ILE A 326 -9.55 4.36 -4.45
N ARG A 327 -9.01 4.76 -3.29
CA ARG A 327 -9.77 4.75 -2.03
C ARG A 327 -11.03 5.62 -2.21
N PRO A 328 -12.21 5.10 -1.84
CA PRO A 328 -13.41 5.93 -1.74
C PRO A 328 -13.14 7.17 -0.90
N ASP A 329 -13.61 8.32 -1.36
CA ASP A 329 -13.54 9.59 -0.64
C ASP A 329 -14.69 9.66 0.38
N PRO A 330 -14.41 9.55 1.70
CA PRO A 330 -15.45 9.57 2.72
C PRO A 330 -16.25 10.89 2.73
N ALA A 331 -15.70 12.00 2.24
CA ALA A 331 -16.41 13.28 2.20
C ALA A 331 -17.71 13.20 1.37
N LYS A 332 -17.80 12.25 0.43
CA LYS A 332 -19.02 11.97 -0.37
C LYS A 332 -20.17 11.37 0.44
N LEU A 333 -19.92 10.98 1.69
CA LEU A 333 -20.92 10.50 2.63
C LEU A 333 -21.65 11.64 3.36
N ALA A 334 -21.09 12.86 3.36
CA ALA A 334 -21.61 13.99 4.12
C ALA A 334 -23.05 14.36 3.77
N ASN A 335 -23.87 14.58 4.80
CA ASN A 335 -25.26 15.02 4.73
C ASN A 335 -26.18 14.07 3.93
N ARG A 336 -25.85 12.78 3.89
CA ARG A 336 -26.65 11.76 3.22
C ARG A 336 -27.14 10.72 4.23
N LYS A 337 -28.31 10.14 3.93
CA LYS A 337 -28.92 9.08 4.71
C LYS A 337 -28.51 7.71 4.13
N PHE A 338 -28.15 6.78 5.00
CA PHE A 338 -27.78 5.42 4.63
C PHE A 338 -28.44 4.38 5.53
N TYR A 339 -28.77 3.23 4.96
CA TYR A 339 -28.90 1.99 5.70
C TYR A 339 -27.51 1.40 5.89
N ILE A 340 -27.15 1.13 7.14
CA ILE A 340 -25.85 0.55 7.52
C ILE A 340 -26.06 -0.94 7.73
N ARG A 341 -25.35 -1.78 6.97
CA ARG A 341 -25.53 -3.25 6.99
C ARG A 341 -24.23 -3.96 7.32
N ASN A 342 -24.29 -4.96 8.18
CA ASN A 342 -23.14 -5.76 8.57
C ASN A 342 -22.63 -6.63 7.39
N ARG A 343 -21.31 -6.67 7.21
CA ARG A 343 -20.61 -7.52 6.23
C ARG A 343 -19.51 -8.38 6.86
N TRP A 344 -19.46 -8.45 8.19
CA TRP A 344 -18.50 -9.29 8.91
C TRP A 344 -18.61 -10.74 8.45
N ARG A 345 -17.48 -11.29 7.99
CA ARG A 345 -17.36 -12.67 7.52
C ARG A 345 -18.37 -13.05 6.43
N ALA A 346 -18.66 -12.10 5.53
CA ALA A 346 -19.55 -12.30 4.39
C ALA A 346 -19.05 -13.35 3.38
N ASP A 347 -17.74 -13.52 3.28
CA ASP A 347 -17.04 -14.48 2.43
C ASP A 347 -17.24 -15.93 2.87
N VAL A 348 -17.40 -16.16 4.19
CA VAL A 348 -17.66 -17.49 4.76
C VAL A 348 -19.13 -17.71 5.14
N GLY A 349 -20.03 -16.81 4.70
CA GLY A 349 -21.48 -16.98 4.83
C GLY A 349 -22.00 -16.84 6.27
N GLU A 350 -21.44 -15.94 7.06
CA GLU A 350 -21.89 -15.73 8.43
C GLU A 350 -23.37 -15.28 8.50
N ARG A 351 -24.14 -15.83 9.45
CA ARG A 351 -25.61 -15.69 9.49
C ARG A 351 -26.13 -14.26 9.73
N ARG A 352 -25.29 -13.36 10.24
CA ARG A 352 -25.62 -11.94 10.51
C ARG A 352 -25.21 -11.04 9.37
N VAL A 353 -24.67 -11.57 8.28
CA VAL A 353 -24.41 -10.81 7.06
C VAL A 353 -25.72 -10.18 6.57
N ASN A 354 -25.65 -8.93 6.12
CA ASN A 354 -26.77 -8.08 5.70
C ASN A 354 -27.77 -7.67 6.78
N LYS A 355 -27.63 -8.13 8.02
CA LYS A 355 -28.38 -7.54 9.13
C LYS A 355 -28.10 -6.04 9.20
N HIS A 356 -29.14 -5.26 9.41
CA HIS A 356 -29.04 -3.80 9.43
C HIS A 356 -28.86 -3.28 10.85
N LEU A 357 -28.15 -2.16 10.95
CA LEU A 357 -27.96 -1.44 12.19
C LEU A 357 -29.27 -0.72 12.56
N SER A 358 -29.83 -1.11 13.69
CA SER A 358 -31.03 -0.52 14.27
C SER A 358 -30.82 -0.36 15.78
N PHE A 359 -31.89 -0.16 16.54
CA PHE A 359 -31.82 -0.01 17.99
C PHE A 359 -33.08 -0.53 18.69
N THR A 360 -32.92 -1.01 19.92
CA THR A 360 -34.02 -1.29 20.85
C THR A 360 -33.91 -0.33 22.03
N LYS A 361 -34.94 0.49 22.25
CA LYS A 361 -34.93 1.63 23.20
C LYS A 361 -33.84 2.63 22.86
N THR A 362 -32.64 2.45 23.41
CA THR A 362 -31.46 3.30 23.17
C THR A 362 -30.22 2.47 22.85
N THR A 363 -30.28 1.14 22.89
CA THR A 363 -29.12 0.28 22.62
C THR A 363 -29.11 -0.12 21.15
N LEU A 364 -27.98 0.04 20.46
CA LEU A 364 -27.87 -0.35 19.06
C LEU A 364 -27.76 -1.87 18.93
N SER A 365 -28.38 -2.41 17.88
CA SER A 365 -28.43 -3.85 17.65
C SER A 365 -28.59 -4.17 16.17
N LEU A 366 -28.26 -5.41 15.81
CA LEU A 366 -28.44 -5.97 14.47
C LEU A 366 -29.82 -6.57 14.31
N TYR A 367 -30.55 -6.08 13.32
CA TYR A 367 -31.88 -6.56 12.97
C TYR A 367 -31.85 -7.32 11.65
N ASP A 368 -32.71 -8.32 11.50
CA ASP A 368 -32.76 -9.15 10.29
C ASP A 368 -33.06 -8.32 9.04
N GLU A 369 -32.46 -8.69 7.91
CA GLU A 369 -32.62 -7.98 6.62
C GLU A 369 -34.10 -7.86 6.20
N THR A 370 -34.94 -8.81 6.63
CA THR A 370 -36.38 -8.84 6.36
C THR A 370 -37.21 -7.93 7.27
N ASN A 371 -36.66 -7.42 8.38
CA ASN A 371 -37.37 -6.47 9.23
C ASN A 371 -37.26 -5.06 8.65
N THR A 372 -38.29 -4.64 7.93
CA THR A 372 -38.38 -3.31 7.31
C THR A 372 -39.02 -2.26 8.22
N GLU A 373 -39.76 -2.65 9.26
CA GLU A 373 -40.40 -1.72 10.20
C GLU A 373 -39.38 -0.99 11.07
N ASP A 374 -38.31 -1.69 11.43
CA ASP A 374 -37.22 -1.18 12.25
C ASP A 374 -35.99 -0.78 11.42
N LEU A 375 -36.16 -0.63 10.11
CA LEU A 375 -35.08 -0.19 9.23
C LEU A 375 -34.78 1.29 9.47
N VAL A 376 -33.58 1.60 9.97
CA VAL A 376 -33.20 2.95 10.37
C VAL A 376 -32.38 3.64 9.27
N PRO A 377 -32.85 4.78 8.72
CA PRO A 377 -32.01 5.68 7.95
C PRO A 377 -31.06 6.42 8.90
N TRP A 378 -29.75 6.32 8.66
CA TRP A 378 -28.72 7.02 9.43
C TRP A 378 -28.17 8.19 8.63
N LEU A 379 -28.35 9.42 9.11
CA LEU A 379 -27.77 10.62 8.50
C LEU A 379 -26.33 10.80 8.98
N LEU A 380 -25.39 10.92 8.05
CA LEU A 380 -23.99 11.19 8.36
C LEU A 380 -23.72 12.70 8.32
N VAL A 381 -23.63 13.32 9.50
CA VAL A 381 -23.38 14.76 9.65
C VAL A 381 -21.86 14.99 9.77
N PRO A 382 -21.23 15.77 8.88
CA PRO A 382 -19.78 15.92 8.88
C PRO A 382 -19.27 16.63 10.13
N VAL A 383 -18.13 16.16 10.65
CA VAL A 383 -17.40 16.84 11.71
C VAL A 383 -16.58 17.98 11.08
N PRO A 384 -16.62 19.22 11.63
CA PRO A 384 -15.89 20.34 11.05
C PRO A 384 -14.40 20.05 10.87
N ASN A 385 -13.86 20.37 9.69
CA ASN A 385 -12.46 20.17 9.32
C ASN A 385 -11.94 18.72 9.36
N ARG A 386 -12.84 17.73 9.40
CA ARG A 386 -12.48 16.30 9.42
C ARG A 386 -13.31 15.54 8.37
N PRO A 387 -12.82 15.45 7.12
CA PRO A 387 -13.61 14.98 5.97
C PRO A 387 -14.00 13.49 6.03
N ASP A 388 -13.37 12.73 6.93
CA ASP A 388 -13.58 11.31 7.15
C ASP A 388 -14.25 10.99 8.50
N GLU A 389 -14.64 12.02 9.27
CA GLU A 389 -15.34 11.86 10.55
C GLU A 389 -16.76 12.42 10.48
N PHE A 390 -17.72 11.65 11.01
CA PHE A 390 -19.14 11.97 10.99
C PHE A 390 -19.78 11.74 12.36
N TYR A 391 -20.74 12.58 12.72
CA TYR A 391 -21.76 12.23 13.70
C TYR A 391 -22.84 11.40 13.00
N ILE A 392 -23.21 10.26 13.58
CA ILE A 392 -24.23 9.37 13.01
C ILE A 392 -25.55 9.69 13.70
N GLN A 393 -26.52 10.23 12.94
CA GLN A 393 -27.81 10.67 13.46
C GLN A 393 -28.95 9.73 13.06
N ASN A 394 -29.79 9.36 14.02
CA ASN A 394 -30.97 8.55 13.78
C ASN A 394 -32.08 9.34 13.07
N LYS A 395 -32.64 8.79 11.97
CA LYS A 395 -33.80 9.33 11.25
C LYS A 395 -34.96 8.33 11.15
N TRP A 396 -34.99 7.30 12.00
CA TRP A 396 -36.09 6.34 12.06
C TRP A 396 -37.42 7.04 12.36
N LYS A 397 -38.46 6.74 11.56
CA LYS A 397 -39.81 7.30 11.71
C LYS A 397 -39.86 8.85 11.80
N GLU A 398 -38.98 9.53 11.07
CA GLU A 398 -38.92 11.01 11.01
C GLU A 398 -40.29 11.64 10.66
N SER A 399 -41.05 11.04 9.74
CA SER A 399 -42.40 11.50 9.38
C SER A 399 -43.43 11.40 10.51
N GLN A 400 -43.20 10.51 11.49
CA GLN A 400 -44.07 10.28 12.64
C GLN A 400 -43.61 11.07 13.89
N ARG A 401 -42.49 11.79 13.80
CA ARG A 401 -41.89 12.55 14.92
C ARG A 401 -41.64 11.68 16.16
N ASP A 402 -41.13 10.46 15.95
CA ASP A 402 -40.77 9.57 17.04
C ASP A 402 -39.74 10.23 17.98
N GLY A 403 -39.84 9.98 19.29
CA GLY A 403 -38.97 10.62 20.30
C GLY A 403 -37.49 10.23 20.20
N GLN A 404 -37.15 9.23 19.38
CA GLN A 404 -35.78 8.80 19.11
C GLN A 404 -35.17 9.50 17.89
N VAL A 405 -35.98 10.21 17.08
CA VAL A 405 -35.50 10.99 15.93
C VAL A 405 -34.46 12.02 16.39
N ASP A 406 -33.43 12.22 15.56
CA ASP A 406 -32.33 13.16 15.75
C ASP A 406 -31.33 12.83 16.86
N LYS A 407 -31.51 11.72 17.58
CA LYS A 407 -30.52 11.21 18.52
C LYS A 407 -29.25 10.73 17.81
N TRP A 408 -28.13 10.78 18.52
CA TRP A 408 -26.81 10.47 17.97
C TRP A 408 -26.31 9.11 18.43
N VAL A 409 -25.59 8.40 17.58
CA VAL A 409 -24.87 7.18 17.98
C VAL A 409 -23.71 7.56 18.90
N SER A 410 -23.70 6.95 20.08
CA SER A 410 -22.73 7.12 21.16
C SER A 410 -22.45 5.76 21.82
N PHE A 411 -21.86 5.72 23.01
CA PHE A 411 -21.64 4.50 23.76
C PHE A 411 -21.61 4.75 25.28
N SER A 412 -21.86 3.70 26.05
CA SER A 412 -21.70 3.66 27.50
C SER A 412 -20.88 2.42 27.88
N GLY A 413 -19.63 2.63 28.29
CA GLY A 413 -18.65 1.55 28.37
C GLY A 413 -18.38 1.01 26.97
N ASP A 414 -18.57 -0.30 26.77
CA ASP A 414 -18.33 -0.94 25.47
C ASP A 414 -19.63 -1.12 24.67
N ILE A 415 -20.78 -0.75 25.23
CA ILE A 415 -22.10 -0.90 24.58
C ILE A 415 -22.42 0.36 23.79
N VAL A 416 -22.79 0.20 22.53
CA VAL A 416 -23.13 1.33 21.64
C VAL A 416 -24.59 1.71 21.83
N THR A 417 -24.85 3.00 22.04
CA THR A 417 -26.15 3.53 22.45
C THR A 417 -26.54 4.78 21.64
N LEU A 418 -27.74 5.29 21.88
CA LEU A 418 -28.20 6.60 21.42
C LEU A 418 -28.12 7.61 22.56
N CYS A 419 -27.43 8.73 22.35
CA CYS A 419 -27.48 9.90 23.24
C CYS A 419 -28.48 10.95 22.74
N ALA A 420 -28.90 11.87 23.62
CA ALA A 420 -29.93 12.85 23.28
C ALA A 420 -29.44 13.84 22.21
N LYS A 421 -30.37 14.42 21.45
CA LYS A 421 -30.03 15.31 20.31
C LYS A 421 -29.27 16.56 20.72
N ASP A 422 -29.49 17.01 21.95
CA ASP A 422 -28.90 18.17 22.64
C ASP A 422 -27.71 17.80 23.53
N ASP A 423 -27.33 16.52 23.57
CA ASP A 423 -26.16 16.05 24.30
C ASP A 423 -24.90 16.22 23.47
N TYR A 424 -24.27 17.39 23.59
CA TYR A 424 -23.01 17.70 22.91
C TYR A 424 -21.79 17.06 23.57
N VAL A 425 -21.93 16.62 24.83
CA VAL A 425 -20.84 15.99 25.57
C VAL A 425 -20.67 14.58 25.04
N ASP A 426 -21.73 13.77 25.05
CA ASP A 426 -21.70 12.37 24.66
C ASP A 426 -21.86 12.15 23.14
N ARG A 427 -21.75 13.21 22.33
CA ARG A 427 -21.81 13.11 20.87
C ARG A 427 -20.47 12.65 20.29
N VAL A 428 -20.40 11.36 19.94
CA VAL A 428 -19.18 10.72 19.44
C VAL A 428 -18.94 11.03 17.95
N PRO A 429 -17.76 11.54 17.56
CA PRO A 429 -17.33 11.55 16.16
C PRO A 429 -16.89 10.14 15.74
N TRP A 430 -17.34 9.69 14.57
CA TRP A 430 -17.04 8.37 14.02
C TRP A 430 -16.25 8.49 12.72
N LYS A 431 -15.08 7.87 12.67
CA LYS A 431 -14.22 7.81 11.49
C LYS A 431 -14.66 6.67 10.57
N PHE A 432 -14.83 6.98 9.28
CA PHE A 432 -15.18 6.00 8.24
C PHE A 432 -13.94 5.68 7.41
N ILE A 433 -13.45 4.45 7.54
CA ILE A 433 -12.25 3.97 6.86
C ILE A 433 -12.69 3.04 5.73
N PRO A 434 -12.46 3.38 4.45
CA PRO A 434 -12.86 2.51 3.34
C PRO A 434 -12.21 1.13 3.44
N VAL A 435 -13.00 0.10 3.18
CA VAL A 435 -12.51 -1.29 3.14
C VAL A 435 -11.80 -1.51 1.81
N PRO A 436 -10.54 -2.02 1.80
CA PRO A 436 -9.79 -2.28 0.58
C PRO A 436 -10.57 -3.09 -0.45
N GLY A 437 -10.61 -2.61 -1.70
CA GLY A 437 -11.31 -3.28 -2.79
C GLY A 437 -12.85 -3.26 -2.72
N LYS A 438 -13.45 -2.56 -1.75
CA LYS A 438 -14.91 -2.39 -1.61
C LYS A 438 -15.27 -0.92 -1.71
N GLN A 439 -16.24 -0.57 -2.56
CA GLN A 439 -16.59 0.83 -2.83
C GLN A 439 -17.50 1.45 -1.76
N ASP A 440 -18.34 0.62 -1.14
CA ASP A 440 -19.42 1.02 -0.25
C ASP A 440 -19.34 0.36 1.14
N GLU A 441 -18.23 -0.33 1.45
CA GLU A 441 -17.98 -0.93 2.76
C GLU A 441 -16.92 -0.12 3.52
N TYR A 442 -17.17 0.15 4.79
CA TYR A 442 -16.32 0.95 5.66
C TYR A 442 -16.13 0.28 7.02
N TYR A 443 -14.93 0.36 7.58
CA TYR A 443 -14.75 0.20 9.03
C TYR A 443 -15.13 1.49 9.71
N ILE A 444 -15.91 1.40 10.80
CA ILE A 444 -16.36 2.56 11.56
C ILE A 444 -15.61 2.56 12.89
N ARG A 445 -14.90 3.64 13.22
CA ARG A 445 -14.10 3.77 14.44
C ARG A 445 -14.49 4.98 15.27
N SER A 446 -14.51 4.83 16.58
CA SER A 446 -14.72 5.93 17.51
C SER A 446 -13.53 6.90 17.49
N ARG A 447 -13.84 8.19 17.51
CA ARG A 447 -12.88 9.29 17.68
C ARG A 447 -13.21 10.11 18.93
N TRP A 448 -13.87 9.45 19.88
CA TRP A 448 -14.19 10.01 21.19
C TRP A 448 -12.94 10.55 21.87
N ASP A 449 -12.94 11.86 22.16
CA ASP A 449 -11.83 12.56 22.83
C ASP A 449 -10.43 12.20 22.27
N ALA A 450 -10.34 11.95 20.96
CA ALA A 450 -9.12 11.46 20.33
C ALA A 450 -7.91 12.38 20.51
N GLU A 451 -8.14 13.69 20.53
CA GLU A 451 -7.09 14.70 20.75
C GLU A 451 -6.55 14.68 22.20
N LYS A 452 -7.31 14.10 23.13
CA LYS A 452 -6.91 13.89 24.53
C LYS A 452 -6.31 12.49 24.76
N GLY A 453 -6.28 11.64 23.73
CA GLY A 453 -5.80 10.27 23.84
C GLY A 453 -6.69 9.36 24.68
N ASP A 454 -8.01 9.54 24.65
CA ASP A 454 -8.94 8.68 25.38
C ASP A 454 -8.77 7.21 24.98
N LYS A 455 -8.97 6.29 25.92
CA LYS A 455 -8.78 4.86 25.70
C LYS A 455 -9.68 4.32 24.58
N TYR A 456 -10.87 4.87 24.36
CA TYR A 456 -11.80 4.44 23.32
C TYR A 456 -11.48 5.00 21.92
N THR A 457 -10.41 5.79 21.81
CA THR A 457 -9.92 6.27 20.51
C THR A 457 -9.56 5.09 19.61
N ASP A 458 -10.09 5.11 18.40
CA ASP A 458 -9.92 4.09 17.36
C ASP A 458 -10.51 2.72 17.67
N TYR A 459 -11.31 2.58 18.73
CA TYR A 459 -12.13 1.38 18.91
C TYR A 459 -13.10 1.26 17.75
N HIS A 460 -13.28 0.04 17.23
CA HIS A 460 -14.14 -0.18 16.07
C HIS A 460 -15.54 -0.61 16.48
N LEU A 461 -16.52 -0.14 15.71
CA LEU A 461 -17.91 -0.54 15.80
C LEU A 461 -18.05 -1.98 15.30
N SER A 462 -18.48 -2.89 16.16
CA SER A 462 -18.78 -4.29 15.83
C SER A 462 -19.91 -4.81 16.73
N PHE A 463 -19.99 -6.11 17.02
CA PHE A 463 -21.11 -6.68 17.76
C PHE A 463 -20.80 -8.03 18.43
N THR A 464 -21.38 -8.24 19.62
CA THR A 464 -21.46 -9.55 20.29
C THR A 464 -22.89 -10.06 20.19
N GLY A 465 -23.07 -11.25 19.61
CA GLY A 465 -24.41 -11.72 19.27
C GLY A 465 -25.09 -10.78 18.27
N ASN A 466 -26.17 -10.12 18.67
CA ASN A 466 -26.81 -9.06 17.90
C ASN A 466 -26.62 -7.66 18.54
N GLU A 467 -25.98 -7.55 19.71
CA GLU A 467 -25.77 -6.27 20.37
C GLU A 467 -24.54 -5.58 19.78
N VAL A 468 -24.67 -4.31 19.41
CA VAL A 468 -23.58 -3.53 18.81
C VAL A 468 -22.68 -2.99 19.92
N GLN A 469 -21.37 -3.20 19.78
CA GLN A 469 -20.38 -2.93 20.80
C GLN A 469 -19.12 -2.29 20.20
N LEU A 470 -18.32 -1.68 21.06
CA LEU A 470 -16.98 -1.22 20.75
C LEU A 470 -15.96 -2.29 21.08
N TYR A 471 -15.04 -2.50 20.15
CA TYR A 471 -13.90 -3.38 20.35
C TYR A 471 -12.59 -2.62 20.21
N HIS A 472 -11.60 -3.05 20.98
CA HIS A 472 -10.26 -2.46 20.97
C HIS A 472 -9.71 -2.36 19.54
N LYS A 473 -8.99 -1.29 19.23
CA LYS A 473 -8.42 -1.02 17.89
C LYS A 473 -7.57 -2.16 17.31
N ASP A 474 -6.99 -2.98 18.19
CA ASP A 474 -6.13 -4.12 17.84
C ASP A 474 -6.90 -5.46 17.72
N ASN A 475 -8.22 -5.47 17.97
CA ASN A 475 -9.03 -6.68 17.81
C ASN A 475 -9.52 -6.85 16.36
N PHE A 476 -8.61 -7.24 15.48
CA PHE A 476 -8.93 -7.41 14.06
C PHE A 476 -9.87 -8.58 13.76
N TYR A 477 -9.98 -9.56 14.66
CA TYR A 477 -10.91 -10.68 14.49
C TYR A 477 -12.37 -10.22 14.48
N ASP A 478 -12.71 -9.31 15.39
CA ASP A 478 -14.05 -8.74 15.51
C ASP A 478 -14.22 -7.47 14.65
N LEU A 479 -13.26 -7.15 13.78
CA LEU A 479 -13.34 -5.98 12.90
C LEU A 479 -14.42 -6.19 11.83
N ALA A 480 -15.57 -5.54 12.01
CA ALA A 480 -16.72 -5.62 11.13
C ALA A 480 -16.67 -4.55 10.00
N PRO A 481 -16.68 -4.96 8.73
CA PRO A 481 -17.00 -4.07 7.63
C PRO A 481 -18.50 -3.75 7.61
N TRP A 482 -18.84 -2.48 7.38
CA TRP A 482 -20.21 -1.99 7.32
C TRP A 482 -20.52 -1.44 5.92
N LYS A 483 -21.49 -2.03 5.24
CA LYS A 483 -21.98 -1.57 3.94
C LYS A 483 -22.94 -0.40 4.09
N LEU A 484 -22.72 0.66 3.34
CA LEU A 484 -23.59 1.85 3.30
C LEU A 484 -24.42 1.85 2.02
N THR A 485 -25.73 1.63 2.16
CA THR A 485 -26.69 1.73 1.05
C THR A 485 -27.48 3.02 1.20
N PRO A 486 -27.64 3.87 0.15
CA PRO A 486 -28.49 5.06 0.23
C PRO A 486 -29.90 4.73 0.75
N ALA A 487 -30.40 5.55 1.67
CA ALA A 487 -31.67 5.32 2.35
C ALA A 487 -32.90 5.89 1.64
#